data_AF-A0A7S2HW40-F1
#
_entry.id   AF-A0A7S2HW40-F1
#
_cell.length_a   1.000
_cell.length_b   1.000
_cell.length_c   1.000
_cell.angle_alpha   90.00
_cell.angle_beta   90.00
_cell.angle_gamma   90.00
#
_symmetry.space_group_name_H-M   'P 1'
#
loop_
_entity.id
_entity.type
_entity.pdbx_description
1 polymer ?
#
loop_
_entity_poly.entity_id
_entity_poly.type
_entity_poly.pdbx_seq_one_letter_code
_entity_poly.pdbx_strand_id
1 'polypeptide(L)'
;GAPPEASAAPAQPADATPAAAEGAAQASVVNLRLIGEIKARYDAFDEKRELVMKRSRDVVKAAKNAIFALHREDYKKAEGFLKQSAKDAVEIHRDVISSYPRLRDGFFSASLEEFAEALVYRAFRQDRRLLGLQEMQEKSGLNFPMTLAEYLGGLMDLTGEVGRMAVRGASGGRKARPLIERCLACVDAVYNGVQ
;
A
#
# COMPACT_ATOMS: atom_id res chain seq x y z
N GLY A 1 50.91 47.82 55.66
CA GLY A 1 52.27 48.19 55.22
C GLY A 1 52.27 48.26 53.71
N ALA A 2 52.76 49.38 53.19
CA ALA A 2 53.16 49.69 51.82
C ALA A 2 52.11 49.61 50.66
N PRO A 3 51.81 50.77 50.01
CA PRO A 3 51.38 50.88 48.59
C PRO A 3 52.66 50.78 47.68
N PRO A 4 52.71 51.05 46.35
CA PRO A 4 51.77 51.84 45.53
C PRO A 4 51.51 51.40 44.07
N GLU A 5 50.56 52.11 43.47
CA GLU A 5 50.39 52.32 42.03
C GLU A 5 51.64 52.99 41.41
N ALA A 6 51.93 52.66 40.15
CA ALA A 6 52.61 53.58 39.24
C ALA A 6 52.11 53.35 37.80
N SER A 7 51.44 54.37 37.29
CA SER A 7 50.97 54.51 35.91
C SER A 7 52.13 54.86 34.97
N ALA A 8 52.04 54.41 33.71
CA ALA A 8 52.64 55.13 32.59
C ALA A 8 51.77 54.91 31.33
N ALA A 9 51.25 56.01 30.79
CA ALA A 9 50.72 56.14 29.42
C ALA A 9 51.66 57.12 28.67
N PRO A 10 51.48 57.45 27.36
CA PRO A 10 50.69 56.84 26.29
C PRO A 10 51.51 56.62 24.98
N ALA A 11 50.96 55.89 24.00
CA ALA A 11 51.30 56.09 22.59
C ALA A 11 50.15 55.63 21.67
N GLN A 12 49.53 56.59 20.99
CA GLN A 12 48.80 56.45 19.73
C GLN A 12 49.32 57.56 18.80
N PRO A 13 49.09 57.57 17.47
CA PRO A 13 48.36 56.60 16.62
C PRO A 13 49.17 56.19 15.36
N ALA A 14 48.71 55.15 14.65
CA ALA A 14 48.90 55.09 13.20
C ALA A 14 47.74 54.31 12.56
N ASP A 15 47.06 55.06 11.72
CA ASP A 15 45.91 54.75 10.90
C ASP A 15 46.21 53.62 9.89
N ALA A 16 45.37 52.58 9.86
CA ALA A 16 45.26 51.66 8.73
C ALA A 16 43.96 50.86 8.84
N THR A 17 42.89 51.44 8.28
CA THR A 17 41.84 50.65 7.61
C THR A 17 41.95 51.01 6.12
N PRO A 18 41.51 50.21 5.13
CA PRO A 18 40.76 48.94 5.19
C PRO A 18 41.31 47.87 4.20
N ALA A 19 40.50 46.83 3.94
CA ALA A 19 40.65 45.75 2.94
C ALA A 19 41.17 44.43 3.52
N ALA A 20 40.49 43.28 3.42
CA ALA A 20 39.37 42.91 2.59
C ALA A 20 38.48 41.94 3.36
N ALA A 21 37.31 42.43 3.77
CA ALA A 21 36.14 41.57 3.99
C ALA A 21 35.37 41.49 2.66
N GLU A 22 36.06 41.11 1.58
CA GLU A 22 35.49 40.87 0.26
C GLU A 22 35.87 39.46 -0.17
N GLY A 23 35.08 38.51 0.34
CA GLY A 23 35.13 37.12 -0.08
C GLY A 23 33.83 36.36 0.24
N ALA A 24 32.76 37.09 0.57
CA ALA A 24 31.45 36.52 0.80
C ALA A 24 30.64 36.55 -0.50
N ALA A 25 29.98 35.44 -0.80
CA ALA A 25 29.18 35.17 -1.99
C ALA A 25 29.98 34.88 -3.27
N GLN A 26 30.74 33.78 -3.25
CA GLN A 26 30.77 32.93 -4.45
C GLN A 26 29.33 32.57 -4.79
N ALA A 27 28.86 33.07 -5.94
CA ALA A 27 27.55 32.81 -6.48
C ALA A 27 27.35 31.29 -6.62
N SER A 28 26.65 30.71 -5.65
CA SER A 28 26.16 29.35 -5.79
C SER A 28 25.17 29.37 -6.96
N VAL A 29 25.57 28.78 -8.09
CA VAL A 29 24.69 28.49 -9.24
C VAL A 29 23.47 27.67 -8.77
N VAL A 30 23.63 26.98 -7.64
CA VAL A 30 22.62 26.14 -7.01
C VAL A 30 21.77 26.95 -6.04
N ASN A 31 20.46 27.00 -6.31
CA ASN A 31 19.49 27.61 -5.41
C ASN A 31 19.18 26.66 -4.24
N LEU A 32 19.82 26.89 -3.08
CA LEU A 32 19.64 26.04 -1.89
C LEU A 32 18.22 26.09 -1.31
N ARG A 33 17.49 27.20 -1.48
CA ARG A 33 16.08 27.28 -1.05
C ARG A 33 15.20 26.35 -1.89
N LEU A 34 15.39 26.36 -3.20
CA LEU A 34 14.71 25.44 -4.12
C LEU A 34 14.98 23.97 -3.74
N ILE A 35 16.24 23.62 -3.45
CA ILE A 35 16.57 22.25 -3.01
C ILE A 35 15.88 21.91 -1.69
N GLY A 36 15.86 22.83 -0.72
CA GLY A 36 15.18 22.64 0.56
C GLY A 36 13.67 22.41 0.39
N GLU A 37 13.01 23.17 -0.48
CA GLU A 37 11.60 22.99 -0.79
C GLU A 37 11.32 21.65 -1.49
N ILE A 38 12.17 21.24 -2.44
CA ILE A 38 12.06 19.93 -3.11
C ILE A 38 12.21 18.81 -2.09
N LYS A 39 13.21 18.89 -1.21
CA LYS A 39 13.43 17.92 -0.15
C LYS A 39 12.20 17.80 0.75
N ALA A 40 11.67 18.92 1.25
CA ALA A 40 10.49 18.91 2.11
C ALA A 40 9.27 18.27 1.43
N ARG A 41 9.05 18.52 0.13
CA ARG A 41 7.97 17.87 -0.64
C ARG A 41 8.20 16.37 -0.80
N TYR A 42 9.44 15.95 -1.02
CA TYR A 42 9.78 14.54 -1.17
C TYR A 42 9.64 13.78 0.15
N ASP A 43 10.17 14.33 1.25
CA ASP A 43 10.05 13.75 2.59
C ASP A 43 8.56 13.58 2.98
N ALA A 44 7.73 14.60 2.73
CA ALA A 44 6.29 14.52 2.99
C ALA A 44 5.60 13.45 2.11
N PHE A 45 6.03 13.24 0.87
CA PHE A 45 5.50 12.18 0.02
C PHE A 45 5.91 10.79 0.53
N ASP A 46 7.16 10.64 0.95
CA ASP A 46 7.70 9.37 1.47
C ASP A 46 7.03 8.97 2.80
N GLU A 47 6.75 9.92 3.69
CA GLU A 47 5.95 9.69 4.89
C GLU A 47 4.56 9.12 4.58
N LYS A 48 3.89 9.64 3.54
CA LYS A 48 2.59 9.13 3.09
C LYS A 48 2.71 7.75 2.45
N ARG A 49 3.77 7.51 1.68
CA ARG A 49 4.06 6.19 1.09
C ARG A 49 4.26 5.12 2.16
N GLU A 50 5.03 5.43 3.21
CA GLU A 50 5.23 4.54 4.36
C GLU A 50 3.93 4.27 5.11
N LEU A 51 3.07 5.29 5.27
CA LEU A 51 1.75 5.12 5.86
C LEU A 51 0.86 4.17 5.04
N VAL A 52 0.82 4.36 3.72
CA VAL A 52 0.07 3.47 2.81
C VAL A 52 0.62 2.05 2.91
N MET A 53 1.93 1.86 2.82
CA MET A 53 2.56 0.54 2.95
C MET A 53 2.15 -0.17 4.24
N LYS A 54 2.19 0.52 5.39
CA LYS A 54 1.86 -0.08 6.69
C LYS A 54 0.39 -0.50 6.76
N ARG A 55 -0.53 0.39 6.37
CA ARG A 55 -1.97 0.13 6.43
C ARG A 55 -2.44 -0.90 5.40
N SER A 56 -1.83 -0.93 4.21
CA SER A 56 -2.11 -1.95 3.19
C SER A 56 -1.85 -3.38 3.69
N ARG A 57 -0.93 -3.57 4.65
CA ARG A 57 -0.71 -4.90 5.28
C ARG A 57 -1.93 -5.38 6.05
N ASP A 58 -2.71 -4.47 6.64
CA ASP A 58 -3.93 -4.84 7.37
C ASP A 58 -5.03 -5.27 6.41
N VAL A 59 -5.18 -4.59 5.27
CA VAL A 59 -6.07 -4.99 4.16
C VAL A 59 -5.74 -6.40 3.68
N VAL A 60 -4.45 -6.66 3.38
CA VAL A 60 -3.95 -7.99 2.95
C VAL A 60 -4.17 -9.05 4.03
N LYS A 61 -3.88 -8.73 5.29
CA LYS A 61 -4.08 -9.66 6.41
C LYS A 61 -5.55 -10.03 6.57
N ALA A 62 -6.46 -9.08 6.45
CA ALA A 62 -7.89 -9.32 6.49
C ALA A 62 -8.34 -10.19 5.30
N ALA A 63 -7.90 -9.89 4.08
CA ALA A 63 -8.21 -10.68 2.88
C ALA A 63 -7.74 -12.15 3.02
N LYS A 64 -6.49 -12.38 3.45
CA LYS A 64 -5.96 -13.73 3.71
C LYS A 64 -6.73 -14.47 4.79
N ASN A 65 -7.10 -13.78 5.87
CA ASN A 65 -7.92 -14.36 6.92
C ASN A 65 -9.33 -14.75 6.41
N ALA A 66 -9.90 -13.98 5.49
CA ALA A 66 -11.14 -14.34 4.81
C ALA A 66 -10.97 -15.63 3.99
N ILE A 67 -9.92 -15.73 3.17
CA ILE A 67 -9.59 -16.94 2.39
C ILE A 67 -9.42 -18.16 3.30
N PHE A 68 -8.68 -18.03 4.40
CA PHE A 68 -8.53 -19.12 5.37
C PHE A 68 -9.84 -19.53 6.05
N ALA A 69 -10.73 -18.57 6.35
CA ALA A 69 -12.05 -18.88 6.89
C ALA A 69 -12.93 -19.60 5.84
N LEU A 70 -12.87 -19.16 4.58
CA LEU A 70 -13.56 -19.81 3.46
C LEU A 70 -13.09 -21.25 3.24
N HIS A 71 -11.78 -21.52 3.35
CA HIS A 71 -11.24 -22.89 3.30
C HIS A 71 -11.89 -23.81 4.33
N ARG A 72 -12.17 -23.29 5.53
CA ARG A 72 -12.79 -24.00 6.65
C ARG A 72 -14.32 -23.92 6.67
N GLU A 73 -14.93 -23.37 5.61
CA GLU A 73 -16.39 -23.19 5.51
C GLU A 73 -16.99 -22.29 6.60
N ASP A 74 -16.17 -21.46 7.24
CA ASP A 74 -16.62 -20.47 8.22
C ASP A 74 -17.00 -19.16 7.49
N TYR A 75 -18.13 -19.21 6.78
CA TYR A 75 -18.60 -18.10 5.95
C TYR A 75 -18.89 -16.84 6.75
N LYS A 76 -19.42 -16.98 7.98
CA LYS A 76 -19.73 -15.84 8.84
C LYS A 76 -18.45 -15.08 9.21
N LYS A 77 -17.39 -15.80 9.57
CA LYS A 77 -16.09 -15.19 9.88
C LYS A 77 -15.42 -14.60 8.64
N ALA A 78 -15.54 -15.27 7.48
CA ALA A 78 -15.04 -14.74 6.22
C ALA A 78 -15.67 -13.39 5.87
N GLU A 79 -17.00 -13.27 5.97
CA GLU A 79 -17.72 -12.01 5.75
C GLU A 79 -17.27 -10.89 6.69
N GLY A 80 -16.98 -11.22 7.96
CA GLY A 80 -16.42 -10.27 8.91
C GLY A 80 -15.05 -9.72 8.46
N PHE A 81 -14.17 -10.59 7.97
CA PHE A 81 -12.86 -10.19 7.45
C PHE A 81 -12.94 -9.42 6.14
N LEU A 82 -13.85 -9.78 5.22
CA LEU A 82 -14.07 -9.04 3.97
C LEU A 82 -14.52 -7.60 4.26
N LYS A 83 -15.48 -7.43 5.19
CA LYS A 83 -15.92 -6.10 5.64
C LYS A 83 -14.79 -5.29 6.27
N GLN A 84 -13.93 -5.94 7.06
CA GLN A 84 -12.76 -5.29 7.64
C GLN A 84 -11.77 -4.84 6.57
N SER A 85 -11.44 -5.72 5.60
CA SER A 85 -10.55 -5.41 4.48
C SER A 85 -11.06 -4.22 3.66
N ALA A 86 -12.36 -4.21 3.34
CA ALA A 86 -13.01 -3.10 2.64
C ALA A 86 -12.93 -1.79 3.43
N LYS A 87 -13.23 -1.84 4.74
CA LYS A 87 -13.16 -0.67 5.62
C LYS A 87 -11.75 -0.08 5.63
N ASP A 88 -10.73 -0.90 5.85
CA ASP A 88 -9.34 -0.46 5.91
C ASP A 88 -8.91 0.16 4.57
N ALA A 89 -9.32 -0.44 3.44
CA ALA A 89 -9.05 0.09 2.11
C ALA A 89 -9.73 1.46 1.87
N VAL A 90 -11.00 1.62 2.28
CA VAL A 90 -11.74 2.89 2.22
C VAL A 90 -11.06 3.98 3.06
N GLU A 91 -10.57 3.64 4.24
CA GLU A 91 -9.87 4.61 5.08
C GLU A 91 -8.52 5.03 4.48
N ILE A 92 -7.73 4.10 3.93
CA ILE A 92 -6.48 4.43 3.21
C ILE A 92 -6.78 5.36 2.04
N HIS A 93 -7.83 5.04 1.27
CA HIS A 93 -8.23 5.84 0.12
C HIS A 93 -8.62 7.27 0.53
N ARG A 94 -9.50 7.39 1.53
CA ARG A 94 -9.95 8.67 2.08
C ARG A 94 -8.77 9.49 2.61
N ASP A 95 -7.93 8.89 3.44
CA ASP A 95 -6.91 9.60 4.22
C ASP A 95 -5.65 9.96 3.40
N VAL A 96 -5.36 9.20 2.33
CA VAL A 96 -4.11 9.37 1.56
C VAL A 96 -4.35 9.39 0.04
N ILE A 97 -4.92 8.32 -0.53
CA ILE A 97 -4.92 8.14 -1.99
C ILE A 97 -5.70 9.23 -2.73
N SER A 98 -6.80 9.71 -2.14
CA SER A 98 -7.61 10.80 -2.68
C SER A 98 -6.80 12.09 -2.91
N SER A 99 -5.84 12.38 -2.03
CA SER A 99 -4.97 13.55 -2.08
C SER A 99 -3.63 13.28 -2.77
N TYR A 100 -3.21 12.02 -2.82
CA TYR A 100 -1.96 11.56 -3.44
C TYR A 100 -2.23 10.38 -4.40
N PRO A 101 -2.86 10.61 -5.57
CA PRO A 101 -3.26 9.52 -6.48
C PRO A 101 -2.09 8.64 -6.95
N ARG A 102 -0.87 9.20 -7.04
CA ARG A 102 0.36 8.45 -7.38
C ARG A 102 0.75 7.37 -6.36
N LEU A 103 0.17 7.38 -5.17
CA LEU A 103 0.37 6.36 -4.15
C LEU A 103 -0.62 5.19 -4.27
N ARG A 104 -1.54 5.23 -5.24
CA ARG A 104 -2.44 4.10 -5.52
C ARG A 104 -1.64 2.89 -5.99
N ASP A 105 -0.72 3.12 -6.91
CA ASP A 105 0.11 2.07 -7.48
C ASP A 105 1.07 1.51 -6.42
N GLY A 106 1.41 0.22 -6.54
CA GLY A 106 2.24 -0.48 -5.57
C GLY A 106 1.42 -1.04 -4.41
N PHE A 107 1.74 -0.65 -3.17
CA PHE A 107 1.22 -1.33 -1.98
C PHE A 107 -0.31 -1.31 -1.85
N PHE A 108 -0.96 -0.22 -2.26
CA PHE A 108 -2.41 -0.11 -2.18
C PHE A 108 -3.09 -0.98 -3.25
N SER A 109 -2.70 -0.86 -4.52
CA SER A 109 -3.19 -1.74 -5.60
C SER A 109 -2.99 -3.22 -5.27
N ALA A 110 -1.80 -3.62 -4.82
CA ALA A 110 -1.52 -5.00 -4.44
C ALA A 110 -2.42 -5.48 -3.29
N SER A 111 -2.77 -4.60 -2.35
CA SER A 111 -3.71 -4.94 -1.28
C SER A 111 -5.16 -5.10 -1.79
N LEU A 112 -5.53 -4.38 -2.85
CA LEU A 112 -6.84 -4.51 -3.50
C LEU A 112 -6.92 -5.77 -4.37
N GLU A 113 -5.82 -6.20 -4.99
CA GLU A 113 -5.73 -7.49 -5.70
C GLU A 113 -6.01 -8.67 -4.76
N GLU A 114 -5.35 -8.70 -3.61
CA GLU A 114 -5.57 -9.71 -2.56
C GLU A 114 -7.01 -9.67 -2.02
N PHE A 115 -7.58 -8.48 -1.88
CA PHE A 115 -8.99 -8.32 -1.50
C PHE A 115 -9.95 -8.82 -2.59
N ALA A 116 -9.66 -8.53 -3.86
CA ALA A 116 -10.41 -9.01 -5.01
C ALA A 116 -10.39 -10.54 -5.09
N GLU A 117 -9.23 -11.17 -4.89
CA GLU A 117 -9.09 -12.63 -4.79
C GLU A 117 -10.06 -13.20 -3.74
N ALA A 118 -10.06 -12.62 -2.53
CA ALA A 118 -10.92 -13.07 -1.44
C ALA A 118 -12.42 -12.95 -1.78
N LEU A 119 -12.82 -11.88 -2.49
CA LEU A 119 -14.21 -11.68 -2.95
C LEU A 119 -14.62 -12.69 -4.02
N VAL A 120 -13.79 -12.93 -5.04
CA VAL A 120 -14.11 -13.94 -6.06
C VAL A 120 -14.10 -15.34 -5.44
N TYR A 121 -13.17 -15.64 -4.55
CA TYR A 121 -13.11 -16.93 -3.88
C TYR A 121 -14.37 -17.17 -3.03
N ARG A 122 -14.85 -16.15 -2.32
CA ARG A 122 -16.13 -16.20 -1.60
C ARG A 122 -17.29 -16.55 -2.54
N ALA A 123 -17.42 -15.85 -3.67
CA ALA A 123 -18.49 -16.10 -4.63
C ALA A 123 -18.38 -17.49 -5.27
N PHE A 124 -17.18 -17.95 -5.59
CA PHE A 124 -16.96 -19.30 -6.09
C PHE A 124 -17.39 -20.37 -5.06
N ARG A 125 -17.09 -20.14 -3.77
CA ARG A 125 -17.45 -21.05 -2.67
C ARG A 125 -18.95 -21.07 -2.39
N GLN A 126 -19.63 -19.93 -2.39
CA GLN A 126 -21.03 -19.84 -2.00
C GLN A 126 -21.99 -19.85 -3.20
N ASP A 127 -21.71 -19.01 -4.19
CA ASP A 127 -22.60 -18.74 -5.34
C ASP A 127 -22.29 -19.65 -6.54
N ARG A 128 -21.17 -20.40 -6.48
CA ARG A 128 -20.72 -21.35 -7.52
C ARG A 128 -20.47 -20.70 -8.88
N ARG A 129 -20.00 -19.46 -8.85
CA ARG A 129 -19.66 -18.67 -10.04
C ARG A 129 -18.58 -17.63 -9.71
N LEU A 130 -18.05 -17.00 -10.74
CA LEU A 130 -17.15 -15.87 -10.61
C LEU A 130 -17.96 -14.56 -10.55
N LEU A 131 -17.41 -13.54 -9.90
CA LEU A 131 -17.93 -12.17 -9.94
C LEU A 131 -17.31 -11.45 -11.14
N GLY A 132 -18.12 -10.73 -11.90
CA GLY A 132 -17.62 -9.71 -12.82
C GLY A 132 -17.14 -8.47 -12.06
N LEU A 133 -16.33 -7.62 -12.70
CA LEU A 133 -15.79 -6.39 -12.08
C LEU A 133 -16.90 -5.48 -11.51
N GLN A 134 -17.97 -5.24 -12.26
CA GLN A 134 -19.07 -4.39 -11.82
C GLN A 134 -19.75 -4.95 -10.56
N GLU A 135 -20.07 -6.24 -10.56
CA GLU A 135 -20.71 -6.87 -9.41
C GLU A 135 -19.77 -6.91 -8.19
N MET A 136 -18.47 -7.14 -8.42
CA MET A 136 -17.48 -7.05 -7.37
C MET A 136 -17.45 -5.65 -6.76
N GLN A 137 -17.45 -4.59 -7.58
CA GLN A 137 -17.51 -3.21 -7.10
C GLN A 137 -18.71 -3.00 -6.18
N GLU A 138 -19.90 -3.41 -6.61
CA GLU A 138 -21.16 -3.25 -5.86
C GLU A 138 -21.13 -3.99 -4.51
N LYS A 139 -20.52 -5.18 -4.47
CA LYS A 139 -20.48 -6.04 -3.27
C LYS A 139 -19.27 -5.80 -2.37
N SER A 140 -18.24 -5.12 -2.86
CA SER A 140 -16.97 -4.93 -2.15
C SER A 140 -17.08 -4.05 -0.91
N GLY A 141 -18.07 -3.15 -0.86
CA GLY A 141 -18.15 -2.10 0.15
C GLY A 141 -17.14 -0.96 -0.04
N LEU A 142 -16.40 -0.94 -1.15
CA LEU A 142 -15.54 0.18 -1.54
C LEU A 142 -16.39 1.35 -2.04
N ASN A 143 -15.99 2.56 -1.67
CA ASN A 143 -16.60 3.82 -2.13
C ASN A 143 -15.76 4.53 -3.21
N PHE A 144 -14.81 3.82 -3.79
CA PHE A 144 -13.96 4.24 -4.90
C PHE A 144 -13.86 3.09 -5.91
N PRO A 145 -13.57 3.36 -7.19
CA PRO A 145 -13.51 2.32 -8.20
C PRO A 145 -12.33 1.37 -7.98
N MET A 146 -12.61 0.08 -8.02
CA MET A 146 -11.62 -0.96 -8.26
C MET A 146 -11.24 -0.93 -9.73
N THR A 147 -9.94 -1.00 -10.01
CA THR A 147 -9.43 -0.98 -11.38
C THR A 147 -9.56 -2.36 -12.04
N LEU A 148 -9.51 -2.36 -13.37
CA LEU A 148 -9.47 -3.62 -14.12
C LEU A 148 -8.23 -4.45 -13.76
N ALA A 149 -7.07 -3.81 -13.55
CA ALA A 149 -5.85 -4.50 -13.16
C ALA A 149 -5.98 -5.18 -11.78
N GLU A 150 -6.55 -4.47 -10.80
CA GLU A 150 -6.77 -5.02 -9.45
C GLU A 150 -7.72 -6.23 -9.48
N TYR A 151 -8.79 -6.14 -10.26
CA TYR A 151 -9.73 -7.24 -10.47
C TYR A 151 -9.08 -8.44 -11.17
N LEU A 152 -8.35 -8.20 -12.26
CA LEU A 152 -7.70 -9.27 -13.02
C LEU A 152 -6.62 -9.96 -12.18
N GLY A 153 -5.83 -9.21 -11.41
CA GLY A 153 -4.84 -9.78 -10.49
C GLY A 153 -5.49 -10.75 -9.50
N GLY A 154 -6.55 -10.31 -8.80
CA GLY A 154 -7.28 -11.17 -7.89
C GLY A 154 -7.95 -12.38 -8.56
N LEU A 155 -8.44 -12.23 -9.79
CA LEU A 155 -9.02 -13.32 -10.57
C LEU A 155 -7.97 -14.37 -10.98
N MET A 156 -6.75 -13.92 -11.30
CA MET A 156 -5.64 -14.82 -11.65
C MET A 156 -5.15 -15.58 -10.42
N ASP A 157 -4.95 -14.90 -9.30
CA ASP A 157 -4.45 -15.51 -8.05
C ASP A 157 -5.45 -16.53 -7.47
N LEU A 158 -6.75 -16.28 -7.62
CA LEU A 158 -7.83 -17.21 -7.26
C LEU A 158 -7.58 -18.63 -7.76
N THR A 159 -7.05 -18.79 -8.98
CA THR A 159 -6.82 -20.12 -9.57
C THR A 159 -5.89 -20.97 -8.69
N GLY A 160 -4.93 -20.34 -8.02
CA GLY A 160 -4.04 -20.97 -7.04
C GLY A 160 -4.80 -21.47 -5.81
N GLU A 161 -5.73 -20.67 -5.26
CA GLU A 161 -6.52 -21.06 -4.10
C GLU A 161 -7.60 -22.11 -4.43
N VAL A 162 -8.17 -22.07 -5.63
CA VAL A 162 -9.06 -23.11 -6.15
C VAL A 162 -8.30 -24.44 -6.32
N GLY A 163 -7.07 -24.39 -6.84
CA GLY A 163 -6.17 -25.55 -6.91
C GLY A 163 -5.82 -26.10 -5.53
N ARG A 164 -5.45 -25.23 -4.58
CA ARG A 164 -5.19 -25.60 -3.18
C ARG A 164 -6.41 -26.31 -2.54
N MET A 165 -7.61 -25.83 -2.84
CA MET A 165 -8.86 -26.43 -2.38
C MET A 165 -9.06 -27.84 -2.96
N ALA A 166 -8.80 -28.04 -4.26
CA ALA A 166 -8.89 -29.35 -4.91
C ALA A 166 -7.95 -30.36 -4.25
N VAL A 167 -6.69 -29.98 -4.04
CA VAL A 167 -5.67 -30.83 -3.40
C VAL A 167 -6.06 -31.21 -1.97
N ARG A 168 -6.54 -30.25 -1.17
CA ARG A 168 -7.00 -30.52 0.20
C ARG A 168 -8.22 -31.46 0.22
N GLY A 169 -9.15 -31.25 -0.70
CA GLY A 169 -10.35 -32.08 -0.84
C GLY A 169 -10.08 -33.50 -1.33
N ALA A 170 -9.00 -33.73 -2.07
CA ALA A 170 -8.70 -35.02 -2.71
C ALA A 170 -8.61 -36.19 -1.72
N SER A 171 -8.26 -35.94 -0.46
CA SER A 171 -8.28 -36.93 0.63
C SER A 171 -9.65 -37.59 0.86
N GLY A 172 -10.75 -36.96 0.43
CA GLY A 172 -12.10 -37.51 0.48
C GLY A 172 -12.42 -38.60 -0.55
N GLY A 173 -11.45 -38.99 -1.39
CA GLY A 173 -11.62 -40.05 -2.40
C GLY A 173 -12.75 -39.76 -3.38
N ARG A 174 -13.59 -40.75 -3.70
CA ARG A 174 -14.70 -40.61 -4.68
C ARG A 174 -15.68 -39.48 -4.34
N LYS A 175 -15.87 -39.16 -3.06
CA LYS A 175 -16.79 -38.08 -2.62
C LYS A 175 -16.27 -36.69 -2.99
N ALA A 176 -14.96 -36.53 -3.19
CA ALA A 176 -14.34 -35.26 -3.56
C ALA A 176 -14.44 -34.96 -5.06
N ARG A 177 -14.78 -35.94 -5.90
CA ARG A 177 -14.81 -35.80 -7.36
C ARG A 177 -15.61 -34.57 -7.85
N PRO A 178 -16.85 -34.30 -7.38
CA PRO A 178 -17.60 -33.13 -7.84
C PRO A 178 -16.98 -31.78 -7.44
N LEU A 179 -16.18 -31.76 -6.37
CA LEU A 179 -15.42 -30.57 -5.97
C LEU A 179 -14.25 -30.36 -6.92
N ILE A 180 -13.48 -31.43 -7.19
CA ILE A 180 -12.29 -31.38 -8.04
C ILE A 180 -12.67 -31.00 -9.49
N GLU A 181 -13.71 -31.60 -10.04
CA GLU A 181 -14.22 -31.27 -11.39
C GLU A 181 -14.62 -29.80 -11.49
N ARG A 182 -15.20 -29.24 -10.41
CA ARG A 182 -15.57 -27.82 -10.35
C ARG A 182 -14.36 -26.91 -10.23
N CYS A 183 -13.36 -27.30 -9.44
CA CYS A 183 -12.09 -26.57 -9.38
C CYS A 183 -11.44 -26.51 -10.75
N LEU A 184 -11.36 -27.65 -11.44
CA LEU A 184 -10.79 -27.74 -12.77
C LEU A 184 -11.56 -26.86 -13.76
N ALA A 185 -12.89 -27.00 -13.82
CA ALA A 185 -13.72 -26.18 -14.70
C ALA A 185 -13.56 -24.67 -14.46
N CYS A 186 -13.37 -24.26 -13.19
CA CYS A 186 -13.10 -22.87 -12.86
C CYS A 186 -11.74 -22.40 -13.40
N VAL A 187 -10.68 -23.19 -13.19
CA VAL A 187 -9.33 -22.86 -13.66
C VAL A 187 -9.28 -22.82 -15.19
N ASP A 188 -9.90 -23.81 -15.85
CA ASP A 188 -9.98 -23.86 -17.31
C ASP A 188 -10.75 -22.67 -17.89
N ALA A 189 -11.85 -22.27 -17.25
CA ALA A 189 -12.64 -21.11 -17.68
C ALA A 189 -11.83 -19.80 -17.57
N VAL A 190 -11.09 -19.62 -16.47
CA VAL A 190 -10.22 -18.44 -16.30
C VAL A 190 -9.07 -18.46 -17.30
N TYR A 191 -8.40 -19.60 -17.48
CA TYR A 191 -7.29 -19.74 -18.43
C TYR A 191 -7.72 -19.45 -19.87
N ASN A 192 -8.78 -20.09 -20.35
CA ASN A 192 -9.25 -19.92 -21.72
C ASN A 192 -9.91 -18.56 -21.96
N GLY A 193 -10.44 -17.91 -20.91
CA GLY A 193 -11.08 -16.60 -21.03
C GLY A 193 -10.10 -15.42 -21.10
N VAL A 194 -8.83 -15.63 -20.76
CA VAL A 194 -7.78 -14.58 -20.70
C VAL A 194 -6.73 -14.76 -21.82
N GLN A 195 -6.75 -15.87 -22.55
CA GLN A 195 -5.97 -16.10 -23.78
C GLN A 195 -6.51 -15.28 -24.95
#